data_AF-A0A095TLB1-F1
#
_entry.id   AF-A0A095TLB1-F1
#
_cell.length_a   1.000
_cell.length_b   1.000
_cell.length_c   1.000
_cell.angle_alpha   90.00
_cell.angle_beta   90.00
_cell.angle_gamma   90.00
#
_symmetry.space_group_name_H-M   'P 1'
#
loop_
_entity.id
_entity.type
_entity.pdbx_description
1 polymer ?
#
loop_
_entity_poly.entity_id
_entity_poly.type
_entity_poly.pdbx_seq_one_letter_code
_entity_poly.pdbx_strand_id
1 'polypeptide(L)'
;MCSVLVLAGCASTGIYDAPSGDGLATLAIDNQLSAPADDSASGGWQMPLSSEAKASLFKVDGERISEQAGADSVQLEAGKHAIEVFADQGGILRFGKFRYDFEASGTYQLRIKAADGKEDYTLELIEAGAPDAVLKTKNF
;
A
#
# COMPACT_ATOMS: atom_id res chain seq x y z
N MET A 1 -26.63 -33.80 -16.30
CA MET A 1 -26.36 -33.27 -14.94
C MET A 1 -24.99 -32.64 -14.98
N CYS A 2 -24.90 -31.30 -15.05
CA CYS A 2 -23.62 -30.58 -15.04
C CYS A 2 -23.21 -30.31 -13.59
N SER A 3 -22.19 -31.02 -13.12
CA SER A 3 -21.54 -30.72 -11.84
C SER A 3 -20.66 -29.48 -12.03
N VAL A 4 -21.13 -28.33 -11.54
CA VAL A 4 -20.29 -27.15 -11.36
C VAL A 4 -19.47 -27.39 -10.10
N LEU A 5 -18.20 -27.74 -10.27
CA LEU A 5 -17.21 -27.69 -9.21
C LEU A 5 -17.02 -26.22 -8.83
N VAL A 6 -17.69 -25.80 -7.76
CA VAL A 6 -17.42 -24.54 -7.10
C VAL A 6 -16.05 -24.68 -6.43
N LEU A 7 -14.99 -24.18 -7.08
CA LEU A 7 -13.72 -23.99 -6.41
C LEU A 7 -13.92 -22.91 -5.35
N ALA A 8 -14.14 -23.35 -4.11
CA ALA A 8 -13.92 -22.52 -2.95
C ALA A 8 -12.43 -22.19 -2.90
N GLY A 9 -12.06 -21.02 -3.39
CA GLY A 9 -10.73 -20.46 -3.17
C GLY A 9 -10.56 -20.26 -1.68
N CYS A 10 -9.75 -21.11 -1.04
CA CYS A 10 -9.29 -20.89 0.32
C CYS A 10 -8.68 -19.48 0.38
N ALA A 11 -9.23 -18.61 1.20
CA ALA A 11 -8.58 -17.34 1.52
C ALA A 11 -7.26 -17.67 2.22
N SER A 12 -6.13 -17.58 1.53
CA SER A 12 -4.82 -17.69 2.17
C SER A 12 -4.67 -16.48 3.08
N THR A 13 -4.74 -16.69 4.40
CA THR A 13 -4.28 -15.73 5.40
C THR A 13 -2.78 -15.89 5.62
N GLY A 14 -2.04 -16.13 4.52
CA GLY A 14 -0.61 -16.42 4.54
C GLY A 14 0.23 -15.17 4.77
N ILE A 15 1.48 -15.39 5.17
CA ILE A 15 2.54 -14.40 5.07
C ILE A 15 3.08 -14.46 3.65
N TYR A 16 3.28 -13.29 3.04
CA TYR A 16 3.83 -13.14 1.72
C TYR A 16 5.21 -13.78 1.66
N ASP A 17 5.36 -14.71 0.73
CA ASP A 17 6.65 -15.32 0.42
C ASP A 17 7.27 -14.55 -0.74
N ALA A 18 8.34 -13.81 -0.45
CA ALA A 18 8.98 -12.98 -1.47
C ALA A 18 9.56 -13.87 -2.59
N PRO A 19 9.31 -13.53 -3.87
CA PRO A 19 9.84 -14.32 -4.96
C PRO A 19 11.36 -14.31 -4.96
N SER A 20 11.94 -15.41 -5.46
CA SER A 20 13.38 -15.57 -5.64
C SER A 20 13.68 -15.86 -7.09
N GLY A 21 14.53 -15.06 -7.73
CA GLY A 21 14.87 -15.22 -9.13
C GLY A 21 15.48 -13.97 -9.73
N ASP A 22 15.78 -14.03 -11.03
CA ASP A 22 16.21 -12.87 -11.80
C ASP A 22 14.99 -12.15 -12.39
N GLY A 23 15.12 -10.85 -12.66
CA GLY A 23 14.07 -10.09 -13.34
C GLY A 23 12.91 -9.63 -12.45
N LEU A 24 13.08 -9.66 -11.13
CA LEU A 24 12.07 -9.20 -10.19
C LEU A 24 11.85 -7.68 -10.29
N ALA A 25 10.59 -7.27 -10.19
CA ALA A 25 10.22 -5.88 -10.06
C ALA A 25 10.32 -5.43 -8.60
N THR A 26 10.81 -4.21 -8.37
CA THR A 26 10.84 -3.60 -7.04
C THR A 26 9.73 -2.57 -6.91
N LEU A 27 8.93 -2.67 -5.85
CA LEU A 27 7.97 -1.64 -5.46
C LEU A 27 8.35 -1.07 -4.09
N ALA A 28 8.58 0.23 -4.01
CA ALA A 28 8.88 0.94 -2.77
C ALA A 28 7.81 1.98 -2.42
N ILE A 29 7.68 2.32 -1.14
CA ILE A 29 6.84 3.41 -0.64
C ILE A 29 7.62 4.71 -0.64
N ASP A 30 6.99 5.75 -1.16
CA ASP A 30 7.35 7.14 -0.89
C ASP A 30 6.22 7.77 -0.06
N ASN A 31 6.42 7.81 1.27
CA ASN A 31 5.44 8.36 2.21
C ASN A 31 5.59 9.88 2.28
N GLN A 32 4.65 10.59 1.68
CA GLN A 32 4.56 12.05 1.65
C GLN A 32 3.44 12.58 2.57
N LEU A 33 2.90 11.73 3.44
CA LEU A 33 1.94 12.16 4.45
C LEU A 33 2.64 12.95 5.56
N SER A 34 1.95 13.97 6.05
CA SER A 34 2.37 14.74 7.21
C SER A 34 1.49 14.38 8.40
N ALA A 35 2.08 14.34 9.60
CA ALA A 35 1.30 14.25 10.82
C ALA A 35 0.30 15.42 10.89
N PRO A 36 -0.91 15.22 11.43
CA PRO A 36 -1.83 16.32 11.66
C PRO A 36 -1.19 17.35 12.58
N ALA A 37 -1.54 18.63 12.38
CA ALA A 37 -1.09 19.69 13.26
C ALA A 37 -1.57 19.43 14.69
N ASP A 38 -0.70 19.68 15.67
CA ASP A 38 -1.06 19.63 17.08
C ASP A 38 -2.11 20.71 17.39
N ASP A 39 -3.40 20.38 17.26
CA ASP A 39 -4.52 21.20 17.72
C ASP A 39 -4.67 21.10 19.26
N SER A 40 -3.57 21.36 19.96
CA SER A 40 -3.43 21.30 21.42
C SER A 40 -4.06 22.54 22.10
N ALA A 41 -5.33 22.79 21.79
CA ALA A 41 -6.13 23.85 22.40
C ALA A 41 -7.53 23.34 22.82
N SER A 42 -7.61 22.41 23.77
CA SER A 42 -8.69 22.38 24.77
C SER A 42 -8.50 21.25 25.78
N GLY A 43 -8.53 21.59 27.07
CA GLY A 43 -8.38 20.64 28.17
C GLY A 43 -9.54 19.65 28.24
N GLY A 44 -9.28 18.42 27.79
CA GLY A 44 -10.12 17.24 27.92
C GLY A 44 -9.25 16.00 27.73
N TRP A 45 -9.73 14.82 28.16
CA TRP A 45 -9.04 13.56 27.86
C TRP A 45 -8.89 13.40 26.34
N GLN A 46 -7.67 13.57 25.84
CA GLN A 46 -7.34 13.34 24.43
C GLN A 46 -6.94 11.89 24.24
N MET A 47 -7.48 11.27 23.18
CA MET A 47 -6.97 9.99 22.70
C MET A 47 -5.51 10.21 22.25
N PRO A 48 -4.56 9.36 22.67
CA PRO A 48 -3.20 9.44 22.15
C PRO A 48 -3.25 9.21 20.65
N LEU A 49 -3.01 10.26 19.87
CA LEU A 49 -2.79 10.16 18.44
C LEU A 49 -1.31 9.84 18.22
N SER A 50 -0.99 9.02 17.22
CA SER A 50 0.40 8.90 16.77
C SER A 50 0.88 10.28 16.33
N SER A 51 2.03 10.74 16.85
CA SER A 51 2.64 12.00 16.43
C SER A 51 3.28 11.93 15.04
N GLU A 52 3.27 10.76 14.40
CA GLU A 52 3.88 10.52 13.09
C GLU A 52 2.84 9.96 12.11
N ALA A 53 2.76 10.56 10.92
CA ALA A 53 2.07 9.94 9.80
C ALA A 53 2.92 8.81 9.21
N LYS A 54 2.31 7.67 8.91
CA LYS A 54 2.99 6.46 8.42
C LYS A 54 2.26 5.89 7.24
N ALA A 55 3.00 5.33 6.29
CA ALA A 55 2.42 4.54 5.23
C ALA A 55 3.34 3.38 4.88
N SER A 56 2.76 2.21 4.62
CA SER A 56 3.54 1.01 4.30
C SER A 56 2.74 0.04 3.42
N LEU A 57 3.46 -0.82 2.70
CA LEU A 57 2.87 -1.95 1.99
C LEU A 57 2.33 -2.95 3.01
N PHE A 58 1.08 -3.36 2.87
CA PHE A 58 0.41 -4.25 3.82
C PHE A 58 0.25 -5.67 3.29
N LYS A 59 -0.22 -5.80 2.05
CA LYS A 59 -0.39 -7.10 1.39
C LYS A 59 0.00 -7.07 -0.07
N VAL A 60 0.43 -8.23 -0.55
CA VAL A 60 0.55 -8.56 -1.97
C VAL A 60 -0.34 -9.76 -2.23
N ASP A 61 -1.23 -9.65 -3.21
CA ASP A 61 -2.16 -10.70 -3.65
C ASP A 61 -3.04 -11.32 -2.55
N GLY A 62 -3.26 -10.57 -1.47
CA GLY A 62 -4.07 -10.99 -0.32
C GLY A 62 -3.26 -11.53 0.85
N GLU A 63 -1.95 -11.75 0.66
CA GLU A 63 -1.03 -12.25 1.67
C GLU A 63 -0.33 -11.10 2.38
N ARG A 64 -0.18 -11.23 3.70
CA ARG A 64 0.39 -10.17 4.54
C ARG A 64 1.91 -10.13 4.40
N ILE A 65 2.46 -8.94 4.19
CA ILE A 65 3.93 -8.80 4.08
C ILE A 65 4.63 -9.04 5.42
N SER A 66 3.99 -8.66 6.54
CA SER A 66 4.49 -9.05 7.86
C SER A 66 3.36 -9.25 8.89
N GLU A 67 3.71 -9.87 10.02
CA GLU A 67 2.79 -10.09 11.14
C GLU A 67 2.48 -8.79 11.91
N GLN A 68 3.50 -7.95 12.12
CA GLN A 68 3.41 -6.82 13.04
C GLN A 68 3.19 -5.47 12.35
N ALA A 69 3.69 -5.29 11.12
CA ALA A 69 3.64 -4.02 10.39
C ALA A 69 3.60 -4.21 8.87
N GLY A 70 3.67 -3.12 8.11
CA GLY A 70 3.92 -3.18 6.68
C GLY A 70 5.42 -3.18 6.35
N ALA A 71 5.74 -3.12 5.07
CA ALA A 71 7.10 -2.93 4.58
C ALA A 71 7.21 -1.67 3.71
N ASP A 72 8.40 -1.07 3.69
CA ASP A 72 8.67 0.09 2.85
C ASP A 72 9.04 -0.31 1.41
N SER A 73 9.37 -1.58 1.18
CA SER A 73 9.57 -2.13 -0.16
C SER A 73 9.28 -3.63 -0.23
N VAL A 74 9.01 -4.12 -1.44
CA VAL A 74 8.79 -5.53 -1.74
C VAL A 74 9.32 -5.86 -3.14
N GLN A 75 9.77 -7.10 -3.33
CA GLN A 75 10.06 -7.67 -4.65
C GLN A 75 8.82 -8.38 -5.17
N LEU A 76 8.54 -8.25 -6.47
CA LEU A 76 7.39 -8.84 -7.17
C LEU A 76 7.90 -9.58 -8.40
N GLU A 77 7.20 -10.65 -8.78
CA GLU A 77 7.37 -11.20 -10.12
C GLU A 77 6.84 -10.21 -11.17
N ALA A 78 7.24 -10.39 -12.42
CA ALA A 78 6.60 -9.67 -13.51
C ALA A 78 5.15 -10.15 -13.67
N GLY A 79 4.25 -9.22 -13.95
CA GLY A 79 2.83 -9.51 -14.16
C GLY A 79 1.90 -8.75 -13.21
N LYS A 80 0.65 -9.21 -13.19
CA LYS A 80 -0.44 -8.52 -12.50
C LYS A 80 -0.50 -8.87 -11.02
N HIS A 81 -0.24 -7.89 -10.18
CA HIS A 81 -0.34 -8.00 -8.73
C HIS A 81 -1.41 -7.08 -8.14
N ALA A 82 -2.02 -7.51 -7.04
CA ALA A 82 -2.90 -6.71 -6.21
C ALA A 82 -2.16 -6.25 -4.94
N ILE A 83 -1.97 -4.95 -4.82
CA ILE A 83 -1.25 -4.34 -3.71
C ILE A 83 -2.24 -3.70 -2.75
N GLU A 84 -2.13 -4.02 -1.47
CA GLU A 84 -2.81 -3.31 -0.39
C GLU A 84 -1.78 -2.57 0.45
N VAL A 85 -2.08 -1.31 0.76
CA VAL A 85 -1.26 -0.45 1.60
C VAL A 85 -2.10 0.08 2.75
N PHE A 86 -1.44 0.52 3.80
CA PHE A 86 -2.08 1.34 4.81
C PHE A 86 -1.46 2.73 4.88
N ALA A 87 -2.26 3.68 5.33
CA ALA A 87 -1.87 5.02 5.72
C ALA A 87 -2.44 5.28 7.12
N ASP A 88 -1.58 5.72 8.03
CA ASP A 88 -1.94 6.24 9.33
C ASP A 88 -1.64 7.73 9.35
N GLN A 89 -2.67 8.55 9.50
CA GLN A 89 -2.53 9.98 9.66
C GLN A 89 -3.12 10.38 11.01
N GLY A 90 -2.27 10.45 12.03
CA GLY A 90 -2.68 10.84 13.39
C GLY A 90 -3.55 9.82 14.10
N GLY A 91 -3.25 8.53 14.00
CA GLY A 91 -3.97 7.44 14.68
C GLY A 91 -5.20 6.95 13.93
N ILE A 92 -5.53 7.53 12.78
CA ILE A 92 -6.60 7.05 11.90
C ILE A 92 -5.98 6.17 10.82
N LEU A 93 -6.05 4.85 11.05
CA LEU A 93 -5.56 3.86 10.09
C LEU A 93 -6.56 3.62 8.96
N ARG A 94 -6.09 3.77 7.72
CA ARG A 94 -6.85 3.57 6.49
C ARG A 94 -6.12 2.60 5.57
N PHE A 95 -6.88 1.89 4.74
CA PHE A 95 -6.36 0.87 3.83
C PHE A 95 -6.77 1.15 2.39
N GLY A 96 -5.80 1.03 1.49
CA GLY A 96 -6.00 1.25 0.07
C GLY A 96 -5.56 0.05 -0.73
N LYS A 97 -6.31 -0.29 -1.77
CA LYS A 97 -6.02 -1.41 -2.68
C LYS A 97 -6.00 -0.99 -4.14
N PHE A 98 -4.97 -1.40 -4.87
CA PHE A 98 -4.93 -1.28 -6.32
C PHE A 98 -4.38 -2.55 -6.99
N ARG A 99 -4.48 -2.61 -8.31
CA ARG A 99 -3.87 -3.64 -9.16
C ARG A 99 -3.05 -3.00 -10.24
N TYR A 100 -1.89 -3.56 -10.56
CA TYR A 100 -1.02 -3.10 -11.63
C TYR A 100 -0.27 -4.27 -12.26
N ASP A 101 0.15 -4.11 -13.51
CA ASP A 101 0.92 -5.09 -14.28
C ASP A 101 2.37 -4.63 -14.27
N PHE A 102 3.23 -5.32 -13.51
CA PHE A 102 4.61 -4.94 -13.29
C PHE A 102 5.52 -5.55 -14.34
N GLU A 103 6.40 -4.74 -14.92
CA GLU A 103 7.38 -5.20 -15.90
C GLU A 103 8.56 -5.86 -15.20
N ALA A 104 9.17 -6.86 -15.86
CA ALA A 104 10.38 -7.51 -15.37
C ALA A 104 11.52 -6.50 -15.16
N SER A 105 12.23 -6.62 -14.03
CA SER A 105 13.27 -5.67 -13.60
C SER A 105 12.79 -4.22 -13.44
N GLY A 106 11.47 -3.97 -13.43
CA GLY A 106 10.91 -2.64 -13.26
C GLY A 106 11.16 -2.11 -11.85
N THR A 107 11.46 -0.81 -11.73
CA THR A 107 11.62 -0.15 -10.43
C THR A 107 10.53 0.90 -10.27
N TYR A 108 9.67 0.69 -9.28
CA TYR A 108 8.47 1.47 -9.07
C TYR A 108 8.46 2.11 -7.68
N GLN A 109 7.83 3.28 -7.60
CA GLN A 109 7.52 3.93 -6.32
C GLN A 109 6.02 4.16 -6.23
N LEU A 110 5.46 3.90 -5.06
CA LEU A 110 4.11 4.26 -4.70
C LEU A 110 4.17 5.48 -3.78
N ARG A 111 3.84 6.63 -4.35
CA ARG A 111 3.69 7.89 -3.62
C ARG A 111 2.37 7.91 -2.89
N ILE A 112 2.43 8.15 -1.59
CA ILE A 112 1.27 8.25 -0.71
C ILE A 112 1.25 9.67 -0.15
N LYS A 113 0.31 10.48 -0.61
CA LYS A 113 0.21 11.90 -0.26
C LYS A 113 -1.19 12.25 0.21
N ALA A 114 -1.35 13.36 0.92
CA ALA A 114 -2.67 13.86 1.28
C ALA A 114 -3.50 14.10 0.01
N ALA A 115 -4.81 13.80 0.05
CA ALA A 115 -5.67 14.09 -1.08
C ALA A 115 -6.04 15.58 -1.12
N ASP A 116 -6.22 16.13 -2.31
CA ASP A 116 -6.64 17.53 -2.52
C ASP A 116 -8.14 17.77 -2.22
N GLY A 117 -8.80 16.89 -1.45
CA GLY A 117 -10.26 16.77 -1.34
C GLY A 117 -10.78 16.35 0.04
N LYS A 118 -11.88 15.59 0.07
CA LYS A 118 -12.48 15.02 1.29
C LYS A 118 -11.91 13.66 1.67
N GLU A 119 -11.19 13.08 0.74
CA GLU A 119 -10.51 11.82 0.76
C GLU A 119 -9.30 11.93 1.68
N ASP A 120 -8.93 10.83 2.31
CA ASP A 120 -7.88 10.84 3.32
C ASP A 120 -6.51 10.93 2.64
N TYR A 121 -6.30 10.18 1.55
CA TYR A 121 -5.03 10.20 0.80
C TYR A 121 -5.16 9.75 -0.66
N THR A 122 -4.15 10.11 -1.44
CA THR A 122 -3.98 9.72 -2.84
C THR A 122 -2.78 8.78 -2.96
N LEU A 123 -2.97 7.69 -3.69
CA LEU A 123 -1.92 6.80 -4.15
C LEU A 123 -1.56 7.11 -5.60
N GLU A 124 -0.28 7.32 -5.87
CA GLU A 124 0.28 7.45 -7.23
C GLU A 124 1.39 6.43 -7.43
N LEU A 125 1.18 5.49 -8.36
CA LEU A 125 2.22 4.59 -8.82
C LEU A 125 3.02 5.27 -9.93
N ILE A 126 4.34 5.24 -9.81
CA ILE A 126 5.29 5.75 -10.80
C ILE A 126 6.44 4.78 -11.04
N GLU A 127 7.11 4.95 -12.17
CA GLU A 127 8.45 4.40 -12.36
C GLU A 127 9.47 5.30 -11.67
N ALA A 128 10.41 4.72 -10.94
CA ALA A 128 11.42 5.48 -10.21
C ALA A 128 12.31 6.33 -11.14
N GLY A 129 12.53 5.88 -12.38
CA GLY A 129 13.28 6.61 -13.40
C GLY A 129 12.50 7.72 -14.12
N ALA A 130 11.18 7.80 -13.91
CA ALA A 130 10.30 8.76 -14.56
C ALA A 130 9.25 9.30 -13.55
N PRO A 131 9.68 10.05 -12.53
CA PRO A 131 8.82 10.45 -11.41
C PRO A 131 7.66 11.37 -11.80
N ASP A 132 7.72 12.02 -12.96
CA ASP A 132 6.64 12.87 -13.47
C ASP A 132 5.56 12.08 -14.23
N ALA A 133 5.84 10.83 -14.59
CA ALA A 133 4.91 9.96 -15.31
C ALA A 133 4.11 9.08 -14.35
N VAL A 134 2.87 9.51 -14.05
CA VAL A 134 1.96 8.74 -13.20
C VAL A 134 1.34 7.58 -13.98
N LEU A 135 1.68 6.36 -13.58
CA LEU A 135 1.16 5.12 -14.17
C LEU A 135 -0.26 4.82 -13.68
N LYS A 136 -0.53 5.13 -12.41
CA LYS A 136 -1.84 4.90 -11.79
C LYS A 136 -2.08 5.84 -10.64
N THR A 137 -3.30 6.38 -10.57
CA THR A 137 -3.78 7.19 -9.44
C THR A 137 -5.01 6.57 -8.83
N LYS A 138 -5.12 6.61 -7.49
CA LYS A 138 -6.35 6.27 -6.78
C LYS A 138 -6.48 7.02 -5.46
N ASN A 139 -7.64 7.61 -5.24
CA ASN A 139 -7.97 8.30 -3.99
C ASN A 139 -8.71 7.34 -3.05
N PHE A 140 -8.48 7.48 -1.75
CA PHE A 140 -9.09 6.67 -0.69
C PHE A 140 -9.70 7.55 0.39
#